data_AF-A0A527GVL8-F1
#
_entry.id   AF-A0A527GVL8-F1
#
_cell.length_a   1.000
_cell.length_b   1.000
_cell.length_c   1.000
_cell.angle_alpha   90.00
_cell.angle_beta   90.00
_cell.angle_gamma   90.00
#
_symmetry.space_group_name_H-M   'P 1'
#
loop_
_entity.id
_entity.type
_entity.pdbx_description
1 polymer ?
#
loop_
_entity_poly.entity_id
_entity_poly.type
_entity_poly.pdbx_seq_one_letter_code
_entity_poly.pdbx_strand_id
1 'polypeptide(L)' 'MLGAFAIGMAATPAQAQYQAGGGSATAPEAVAIGNGSTASLNWAIALGFQAQSTAQYSIAIGRTASATGPG' A
#
# COMPACT_ATOMS: atom_id res chain seq x y z
N MET A 1 -10.11 20.21 -10.70
CA MET A 1 -8.86 19.44 -10.83
C MET A 1 -7.69 20.42 -10.70
N LEU A 2 -7.41 20.89 -9.47
CA LEU A 2 -6.18 21.61 -9.11
C LEU A 2 -5.14 20.52 -8.80
N GLY A 3 -3.94 20.41 -9.37
CA GLY A 3 -3.02 21.42 -9.87
C GLY A 3 -1.76 21.33 -9.00
N ALA A 4 -0.79 20.48 -9.36
CA ALA A 4 0.49 20.41 -8.68
C ALA A 4 1.59 20.91 -9.62
N PHE A 5 2.01 22.16 -9.42
CA PHE A 5 3.22 22.72 -10.01
C PHE A 5 4.33 22.60 -8.96
N ALA A 6 5.40 21.86 -9.27
CA ALA A 6 6.56 21.68 -8.41
C ALA A 6 7.79 22.32 -9.04
N ILE A 7 8.16 23.52 -8.61
CA ILE A 7 9.45 24.15 -8.89
C ILE A 7 9.99 24.71 -7.56
N GLY A 8 10.84 23.93 -6.90
CA GLY A 8 11.49 24.32 -5.64
C GLY A 8 11.74 23.12 -4.72
N MET A 9 12.95 22.54 -4.78
CA MET A 9 13.60 21.83 -3.68
C MET A 9 12.83 20.71 -2.96
N ALA A 10 12.05 19.88 -3.66
CA ALA A 10 11.68 18.50 -3.30
C ALA A 10 10.53 18.08 -4.22
N ALA A 11 10.85 17.73 -5.46
CA ALA A 11 9.95 16.85 -6.19
C ALA A 11 10.00 15.51 -5.44
N THR A 12 9.09 15.27 -4.49
CA THR A 12 8.76 13.91 -4.02
C THR A 12 7.90 13.30 -5.12
N PRO A 13 8.51 12.61 -6.10
CA PRO A 13 7.74 12.15 -7.24
C PRO A 13 6.87 11.00 -6.73
N ALA A 14 5.59 10.99 -7.09
CA ALA A 14 4.69 9.84 -6.95
C ALA A 14 4.09 9.51 -5.55
N GLN A 15 4.73 9.74 -4.39
CA GLN A 15 4.14 9.27 -3.10
C GLN A 15 2.78 9.91 -2.75
N ALA A 16 2.55 11.18 -3.10
CA ALA A 16 1.32 11.87 -2.74
C ALA A 16 0.12 11.50 -3.64
N GLN A 17 0.35 11.02 -4.87
CA GLN A 17 -0.73 10.80 -5.84
C GLN A 17 -1.50 9.48 -5.62
N TYR A 18 -0.94 8.52 -4.86
CA TYR A 18 -1.61 7.26 -4.50
C TYR A 18 -2.45 7.34 -3.21
N GLN A 19 -2.35 8.42 -2.43
CA GLN A 19 -3.01 8.53 -1.12
C GLN A 19 -4.53 8.73 -1.21
N ALA A 20 -5.06 9.19 -2.36
CA ALA A 20 -6.49 9.29 -2.59
C ALA A 20 -7.10 7.92 -2.96
N GLY A 21 -7.15 7.00 -1.98
CA GLY A 21 -7.84 5.70 -2.11
C GLY A 21 -6.94 4.47 -2.31
N GLY A 22 -5.61 4.64 -2.41
CA GLY A 22 -4.63 3.55 -2.51
C GLY A 22 -4.24 2.97 -1.15
N GLY A 23 -3.72 1.75 -1.16
CA GLY A 23 -3.30 1.03 0.06
C GLY A 23 -2.04 1.58 0.71
N SER A 24 -1.76 1.09 1.91
CA SER A 24 -0.55 1.38 2.69
C SER A 24 0.47 0.25 2.52
N ALA A 25 1.48 0.45 1.67
CA ALA A 25 2.63 -0.45 1.53
C ALA A 25 3.83 0.17 2.24
N THR A 26 4.24 -0.37 3.39
CA THR A 26 5.27 0.24 4.25
C THR A 26 6.62 -0.50 4.22
N ALA A 27 6.66 -1.70 3.65
CA ALA A 27 7.86 -2.53 3.60
C ALA A 27 8.46 -2.62 2.18
N PRO A 28 9.75 -2.99 2.05
CA PRO A 28 10.38 -3.31 0.78
C PRO A 28 9.58 -4.35 -0.03
N GLU A 29 9.47 -4.10 -1.33
CA GLU A 29 8.77 -4.97 -2.29
C GLU A 29 7.30 -5.30 -1.92
N ALA A 30 6.68 -4.52 -1.04
CA ALA A 30 5.29 -4.70 -0.65
C ALA A 30 4.33 -4.03 -1.65
N VAL A 31 3.14 -4.61 -1.80
CA VAL A 31 2.08 -4.10 -2.67
C VAL A 31 0.81 -3.93 -1.85
N ALA A 32 0.24 -2.72 -1.85
CA ALA A 32 -1.03 -2.43 -1.18
C ALA A 32 -1.97 -1.67 -2.13
N ILE A 33 -3.08 -2.31 -2.51
CA ILE A 33 -4.05 -1.76 -3.46
C ILE A 33 -5.45 -1.85 -2.86
N GLY A 34 -6.12 -0.69 -2.74
CA GLY A 34 -7.48 -0.57 -2.22
C GLY A 34 -7.55 0.24 -0.93
N ASN A 35 -8.65 0.95 -0.73
CA ASN A 35 -8.85 1.81 0.43
C ASN A 35 -8.74 1.01 1.74
N GLY A 36 -7.83 1.43 2.61
CA GLY A 36 -7.55 0.76 3.90
C GLY A 36 -6.78 -0.56 3.79
N SER A 37 -6.29 -0.96 2.62
CA SER A 37 -5.39 -2.11 2.53
C SER A 37 -4.02 -1.80 3.15
N THR A 38 -3.40 -2.80 3.78
CA THR A 38 -2.12 -2.67 4.47
C THR A 38 -1.22 -3.86 4.14
N ALA A 39 -0.03 -3.58 3.58
CA ALA A 39 1.04 -4.54 3.39
C ALA A 39 2.28 -4.06 4.17
N SER A 40 2.58 -4.72 5.30
CA SER A 40 3.51 -4.16 6.30
C SER A 40 4.84 -4.89 6.45
N LEU A 41 5.03 -6.04 5.80
CA LEU A 41 6.28 -6.80 5.83
C LEU A 41 6.81 -7.07 4.41
N ASN A 42 8.09 -7.46 4.32
CA ASN A 42 8.77 -7.63 3.04
C ASN A 42 8.04 -8.66 2.17
N TRP A 43 7.91 -8.34 0.88
CA TRP A 43 7.21 -9.17 -0.12
C TRP A 43 5.73 -9.45 0.20
N ALA A 44 5.10 -8.65 1.06
CA ALA A 44 3.69 -8.78 1.37
C ALA A 44 2.79 -8.14 0.29
N ILE A 45 1.67 -8.79 -0.04
CA ILE A 45 0.71 -8.31 -1.05
C ILE A 45 -0.68 -8.20 -0.43
N ALA A 46 -1.20 -6.99 -0.28
CA ALA A 46 -2.56 -6.69 0.14
C ALA A 46 -3.38 -6.08 -1.02
N LEU A 47 -4.42 -6.77 -1.47
CA LEU A 47 -5.27 -6.33 -2.58
C LEU A 47 -6.75 -6.40 -2.18
N GLY A 48 -7.40 -5.24 -2.00
CA GLY A 48 -8.83 -5.12 -1.70
C GLY A 48 -9.15 -4.07 -0.64
N PHE A 49 -10.44 -3.76 -0.45
CA PHE A 49 -10.87 -2.87 0.63
C PHE A 49 -10.53 -3.49 1.99
N GLN A 50 -9.72 -2.81 2.81
CA GLN A 50 -9.28 -3.28 4.13
C GLN A 50 -8.52 -4.63 4.14
N ALA A 51 -7.87 -5.02 3.04
CA ALA A 51 -7.02 -6.21 3.01
C ALA A 51 -5.75 -6.03 3.89
N GLN A 52 -5.35 -7.04 4.66
CA GLN A 52 -4.22 -6.99 5.59
C GLN A 52 -3.22 -8.11 5.29
N SER A 53 -2.03 -7.75 4.85
CA SER A 53 -0.90 -8.66 4.59
C SER A 53 0.27 -8.23 5.49
N THR A 54 0.35 -8.82 6.68
CA THR A 54 1.32 -8.40 7.72
C THR A 54 2.32 -9.49 8.11
N ALA A 55 2.42 -10.54 7.29
CA ALA A 55 3.41 -11.59 7.41
C ALA A 55 4.40 -11.49 6.23
N GLN A 56 5.65 -11.90 6.44
CA GLN A 56 6.66 -11.92 5.38
C GLN A 56 6.21 -12.89 4.29
N TYR A 57 6.36 -12.51 3.02
CA TYR A 57 5.89 -13.30 1.87
C TYR A 57 4.38 -13.58 1.83
N SER A 58 3.57 -12.88 2.65
CA SER A 58 2.14 -13.16 2.72
C SER A 58 1.34 -12.49 1.61
N ILE A 59 0.19 -13.08 1.27
CA ILE A 59 -0.70 -12.57 0.22
C ILE A 59 -2.13 -12.57 0.77
N ALA A 60 -2.74 -11.39 0.88
CA ALA A 60 -4.13 -11.17 1.27
C ALA A 60 -4.91 -10.50 0.13
N ILE A 61 -5.84 -11.23 -0.49
CA ILE A 61 -6.64 -10.76 -1.63
C ILE A 61 -8.14 -10.85 -1.28
N GLY A 62 -8.84 -9.73 -1.38
CA GLY A 62 -10.28 -9.61 -1.15
C GLY A 62 -10.64 -8.51 -0.15
N ARG A 63 -11.95 -8.23 -0.03
CA ARG A 63 -12.46 -7.34 1.01
C ARG A 63 -12.17 -7.96 2.38
N THR A 64 -11.50 -7.21 3.25
CA THR A 64 -11.13 -7.60 4.63
C THR A 64 -10.32 -8.89 4.75
N ALA A 65 -9.66 -9.34 3.67
CA ALA A 65 -8.79 -10.51 3.70
C ALA A 65 -7.61 -10.29 4.65
N SER A 66 -7.15 -11.34 5.35
CA SER A 66 -6.13 -11.23 6.39
C SER A 66 -5.11 -12.37 6.27
N ALA A 67 -3.84 -12.02 6.05
CA ALA A 67 -2.71 -12.94 5.97
C ALA A 67 -1.59 -12.44 6.91
N THR A 68 -1.77 -12.75 8.21
CA THR A 68 -0.95 -12.21 9.31
C THR A 68 -0.21 -13.30 10.09
N GLY A 69 -0.37 -14.57 9.72
CA GLY A 69 0.32 -15.70 10.35
C GLY A 69 1.78 -15.79 9.89
N PRO A 70 2.73 -16.14 10.78
CA PRO A 70 4.10 -16.44 10.36
C PRO A 70 4.08 -17.66 9.43
N GLY A 71 4.89 -17.59 8.36
CA GLY A 71 5.15 -18.73 7.47
C GLY A 71 5.92 -19.84 8.16
#